data_AF-A0A662MES7-F1
#
_entry.id   AF-A0A662MES7-F1
#
_cell.length_a   1.000
_cell.length_b   1.000
_cell.length_c   1.000
_cell.angle_alpha   90.00
_cell.angle_beta   90.00
_cell.angle_gamma   90.00
#
_symmetry.space_group_name_H-M   'P 1'
#
loop_
_entity.id
_entity.type
_entity.pdbx_description
1 polymer ?
#
loop_
_entity_poly.entity_id
_entity_poly.type
_entity_poly.pdbx_seq_one_letter_code
_entity_poly.pdbx_strand_id
1 'polypeptide(L)'
;MLMNAPVGRTPFPRDYDPLRDLRFISLRTSTSYVSWLKSLWKYSVEKGTVISFKGMLEDLSTAFIVESLWSNKKEANLYLWTRDMDFLRDAIEVVRGIARFLGFSSLRLMISEDIYRKCIEGRYHCEILNEYFLLYRRL
;
A
#
# COMPACT_ATOMS: atom_id res chain seq x y z
N MET A 1 -10.68 -26.63 -0.54
CA MET A 1 -9.28 -27.06 -0.78
C MET A 1 -8.38 -25.92 -0.34
N LEU A 2 -7.81 -26.00 0.86
CA LEU A 2 -6.98 -24.95 1.46
C LEU A 2 -5.55 -25.11 0.93
N MET A 3 -5.17 -24.33 -0.07
CA MET A 3 -3.77 -24.20 -0.46
C MET A 3 -3.16 -22.99 0.26
N ASN A 4 -2.17 -23.30 1.08
CA ASN A 4 -1.26 -22.47 1.86
C ASN A 4 -1.19 -21.00 1.45
N ALA A 5 -1.58 -20.10 2.36
CA ALA A 5 -1.11 -18.73 2.34
C ALA A 5 0.43 -18.74 2.34
N PRO A 6 1.11 -17.90 1.55
CA PRO A 6 2.56 -17.92 1.51
C PRO A 6 3.14 -17.55 2.89
N VAL A 7 4.16 -18.30 3.26
CA VAL A 7 4.87 -18.36 4.54
C VAL A 7 5.35 -16.97 5.00
N GLY A 8 5.32 -16.71 6.32
CA GLY A 8 5.96 -15.54 6.95
C GLY A 8 5.04 -14.38 7.39
N ARG A 9 3.73 -14.60 7.58
CA ARG A 9 2.77 -13.52 7.88
C ARG A 9 2.27 -13.54 9.30
N THR A 10 2.57 -12.50 10.06
CA THR A 10 1.86 -12.19 11.31
C THR A 10 0.73 -11.17 11.06
N PRO A 11 -0.27 -11.13 11.96
CA PRO A 11 -1.39 -10.19 11.85
C PRO A 11 -0.90 -8.73 11.80
N PHE A 12 -1.62 -7.88 11.08
CA PHE A 12 -1.34 -6.44 11.09
C PHE A 12 -1.41 -5.88 12.53
N PRO A 13 -0.47 -5.01 12.96
CA PRO A 13 -0.37 -4.55 14.34
C PRO A 13 -1.66 -3.92 14.88
N ARG A 14 -2.04 -4.31 16.10
CA ARG A 14 -3.17 -3.71 16.84
C ARG A 14 -2.80 -2.44 17.60
N ASP A 15 -1.50 -2.23 17.81
CA ASP A 15 -0.91 -1.03 18.42
C ASP A 15 -0.02 -0.33 17.39
N TYR A 16 0.16 0.99 17.52
CA TYR A 16 0.94 1.78 16.57
C TYR A 16 2.46 1.69 16.80
N ASP A 17 2.89 1.31 18.01
CA ASP A 17 4.30 1.34 18.41
C ASP A 17 5.24 0.59 17.46
N PRO A 18 4.91 -0.62 16.95
CA PRO A 18 5.76 -1.32 15.98
C PRO A 18 5.95 -0.58 14.65
N LEU A 19 5.03 0.35 14.30
CA LEU A 19 5.05 1.12 13.07
C LEU A 19 5.69 2.51 13.24
N ARG A 20 5.87 2.95 14.49
CA ARG A 20 6.25 4.33 14.84
C ARG A 20 7.59 4.73 14.20
N ASP A 21 8.54 3.81 14.20
CA ASP A 21 9.90 4.04 13.70
C ASP A 21 10.09 3.59 12.25
N LEU A 22 9.01 3.16 11.58
CA LEU A 22 9.04 2.74 10.19
C LEU A 22 8.76 3.93 9.25
N ARG A 23 9.31 3.87 8.04
CA ARG A 23 9.04 4.84 6.99
C ARG A 23 7.70 4.52 6.34
N PHE A 24 6.77 5.47 6.41
CA PHE A 24 5.44 5.32 5.82
C PHE A 24 5.40 5.84 4.39
N ILE A 25 4.93 5.00 3.48
CA ILE A 25 4.73 5.28 2.06
C ILE A 25 3.23 5.21 1.79
N SER A 26 2.65 6.34 1.40
CA SER A 26 1.20 6.52 1.28
C SER A 26 0.84 7.61 0.29
N LEU A 27 -0.46 7.76 0.03
CA LEU A 27 -1.01 8.98 -0.57
C LEU A 27 -0.66 10.25 0.24
N ARG A 28 -0.58 11.42 -0.43
CA ARG A 28 -0.12 12.70 0.18
C ARG A 28 -1.03 13.21 1.29
N THR A 29 -2.24 12.66 1.40
CA THR A 29 -3.33 13.18 2.23
C THR A 29 -3.45 12.49 3.58
N SER A 30 -2.54 11.60 3.96
CA SER A 30 -2.61 10.84 5.21
C SER A 30 -1.28 10.74 5.92
N THR A 31 -1.29 10.85 7.25
CA THR A 31 -0.13 10.52 8.09
C THR A 31 -0.14 9.05 8.48
N SER A 32 1.03 8.52 8.85
CA SER A 32 1.23 7.15 9.31
C SER A 32 0.21 6.73 10.38
N TYR A 33 0.11 7.53 11.46
CA TYR A 33 -0.80 7.26 12.57
C TYR A 33 -2.27 7.26 12.15
N VAL A 34 -2.69 8.24 11.34
CA VAL A 34 -4.08 8.34 10.87
C VAL A 34 -4.45 7.15 9.99
N SER A 35 -3.55 6.71 9.12
CA SER A 35 -3.77 5.54 8.26
C SER A 35 -3.84 4.25 9.05
N TRP A 36 -2.95 4.05 10.04
CA TRP A 36 -3.04 2.92 10.96
C TRP A 36 -4.39 2.93 11.71
N LEU A 37 -4.78 4.05 12.30
CA LEU A 37 -6.02 4.18 13.08
C LEU A 37 -7.26 3.87 12.24
N LYS A 38 -7.34 4.43 11.02
CA LYS A 38 -8.44 4.17 10.08
C LYS A 38 -8.49 2.72 9.63
N SER A 39 -7.35 2.05 9.50
CA SER A 39 -7.31 0.62 9.15
C SER A 39 -8.02 -0.26 10.19
N LEU A 40 -8.18 0.20 11.44
CA LEU A 40 -8.83 -0.55 12.52
C LEU A 40 -10.36 -0.41 12.49
N TRP A 41 -10.91 0.50 11.69
CA TRP A 41 -12.34 0.76 11.67
C TRP A 41 -13.09 -0.41 11.03
N LYS A 42 -14.04 -0.98 11.78
CA LYS A 42 -14.86 -2.11 11.33
C LYS A 42 -16.06 -1.70 10.47
N TYR A 43 -16.45 -0.42 10.54
CA TYR A 43 -17.64 0.11 9.89
C TYR A 43 -17.23 1.21 8.91
N SER A 44 -17.35 0.94 7.61
CA SER A 44 -17.34 1.97 6.56
C SER A 44 -18.79 2.29 6.18
N VAL A 45 -19.19 3.56 6.23
CA VAL A 45 -20.59 4.02 6.33
C VAL A 45 -21.45 3.78 5.07
N GLU A 46 -20.96 3.21 3.97
CA GLU A 46 -21.78 3.01 2.76
C GLU A 46 -21.74 1.60 2.17
N LYS A 47 -22.86 1.24 1.50
CA LYS A 47 -23.25 -0.04 0.86
C LYS A 47 -22.29 -0.61 -0.20
N GLY A 48 -21.05 -0.13 -0.27
CA GLY A 48 -20.00 -0.62 -1.17
C GLY A 48 -18.69 -0.78 -0.42
N THR A 49 -18.66 -1.68 0.58
CA THR A 49 -17.50 -1.91 1.46
C THR A 49 -16.21 -1.98 0.65
N VAL A 50 -15.26 -1.12 1.00
CA VAL A 50 -13.90 -1.15 0.46
C VAL A 50 -13.28 -2.51 0.79
N ILE A 51 -12.80 -3.23 -0.23
CA ILE A 51 -12.05 -4.47 -0.02
C ILE A 51 -10.69 -4.05 0.52
N SER A 52 -10.39 -4.43 1.75
CA SER A 52 -9.12 -4.12 2.40
C SER A 52 -8.47 -5.41 2.90
N PHE A 53 -7.19 -5.56 2.58
CA PHE A 53 -6.35 -6.62 3.11
C PHE A 53 -5.08 -6.00 3.67
N LYS A 54 -4.68 -6.44 4.87
CA LYS A 54 -3.53 -5.88 5.57
C LYS A 54 -2.75 -6.98 6.29
N GLY A 55 -1.44 -6.79 6.39
CA GLY A 55 -0.57 -7.78 7.02
C GLY A 55 0.83 -7.24 7.28
N MET A 56 1.65 -8.09 7.89
CA MET A 56 3.06 -7.83 8.15
C MET A 56 3.91 -8.92 7.50
N LEU A 57 4.99 -8.50 6.85
CA LEU A 57 6.06 -9.32 6.30
C LEU A 57 7.25 -9.18 7.25
N GLU A 58 7.37 -10.10 8.21
CA GLU A 58 8.35 -9.97 9.30
C GLU A 58 9.79 -9.98 8.79
N ASP A 59 10.09 -10.90 7.87
CA ASP A 59 11.42 -11.05 7.26
C ASP A 59 11.89 -9.78 6.53
N LEU A 60 10.93 -8.95 6.11
CA LEU A 60 11.18 -7.68 5.42
C LEU A 60 10.95 -6.46 6.31
N SER A 61 10.65 -6.66 7.61
CA SER A 61 10.28 -5.61 8.56
C SER A 61 9.28 -4.60 7.95
N THR A 62 8.30 -5.12 7.21
CA THR A 62 7.39 -4.30 6.40
C THR A 62 5.93 -4.63 6.71
N ALA A 63 5.14 -3.62 7.06
CA ALA A 63 3.69 -3.73 7.17
C ALA A 63 3.02 -3.10 5.94
N PHE A 64 1.86 -3.61 5.56
CA PHE A 64 1.17 -3.14 4.36
C PHE A 64 -0.35 -3.17 4.47
N ILE A 65 -0.98 -2.34 3.65
CA ILE A 65 -2.43 -2.34 3.40
C ILE A 65 -2.64 -2.27 1.88
N VAL A 66 -3.46 -3.18 1.35
CA VAL A 66 -4.03 -3.12 0.01
C VAL A 66 -5.50 -2.78 0.16
N GLU A 67 -5.92 -1.66 -0.43
CA GLU A 67 -7.26 -1.11 -0.26
C GLU A 67 -7.89 -0.77 -1.61
N SER A 68 -9.06 -1.33 -1.91
CA SER A 68 -9.75 -1.06 -3.18
C SER A 68 -10.15 0.41 -3.32
N LEU A 69 -10.14 0.94 -4.53
CA LEU A 69 -10.75 2.25 -4.78
C LEU A 69 -12.27 2.19 -4.54
N TRP A 70 -12.82 3.34 -4.13
CA TRP A 70 -14.26 3.49 -3.97
C TRP A 70 -15.00 3.35 -5.31
N SER A 71 -14.44 3.94 -6.37
CA SER A 71 -15.02 3.96 -7.72
C SER A 71 -14.81 2.66 -8.52
N ASN A 72 -13.74 1.90 -8.24
CA ASN A 72 -13.43 0.66 -8.94
C ASN A 72 -12.82 -0.38 -8.00
N LYS A 73 -13.59 -1.42 -7.67
CA LYS A 73 -13.17 -2.47 -6.72
C LYS A 73 -12.10 -3.41 -7.27
N LYS A 74 -11.80 -3.36 -8.57
CA LYS A 74 -10.70 -4.13 -9.18
C LYS A 74 -9.35 -3.41 -9.08
N GLU A 75 -9.33 -2.15 -8.68
CA GLU A 75 -8.09 -1.39 -8.50
C GLU A 75 -7.87 -1.12 -7.02
N ALA A 76 -6.62 -1.13 -6.58
CA ALA A 76 -6.30 -0.90 -5.19
C ALA A 76 -5.12 0.07 -4.99
N ASN A 77 -5.19 0.84 -3.91
CA ASN A 77 -4.08 1.59 -3.36
C ASN A 77 -3.24 0.69 -2.44
N LEU A 78 -1.93 0.85 -2.53
CA LEU A 78 -0.96 0.23 -1.65
C LEU A 78 -0.40 1.27 -0.67
N TYR A 79 -0.47 0.95 0.62
CA TYR A 79 0.20 1.66 1.70
C TYR A 79 1.23 0.74 2.34
N LEU A 80 2.42 1.26 2.64
CA LEU A 80 3.53 0.47 3.19
C LEU A 80 4.19 1.20 4.35
N TRP A 81 4.59 0.45 5.38
CA TRP A 81 5.54 0.86 6.39
C TRP A 81 6.76 -0.04 6.26
N THR A 82 7.93 0.50 5.94
CA THR A 82 9.16 -0.29 5.85
C THR A 82 10.24 0.28 6.75
N ARG A 83 11.05 -0.60 7.36
CA ARG A 83 12.25 -0.19 8.11
C ARG A 83 13.33 0.35 7.19
N ASP A 84 13.49 -0.29 6.03
CA ASP A 84 14.53 0.05 5.05
C ASP A 84 13.94 0.13 3.63
N MET A 85 14.47 1.06 2.84
CA MET A 85 14.13 1.18 1.42
C MET A 85 14.66 0.01 0.61
N ASP A 86 15.71 -0.67 1.09
CA ASP A 86 16.25 -1.86 0.43
C ASP A 86 15.23 -3.02 0.42
N PHE A 87 14.38 -3.12 1.44
CA PHE A 87 13.30 -4.12 1.53
C PHE A 87 12.04 -3.73 0.76
N LEU A 88 11.90 -2.46 0.36
CA LEU A 88 10.69 -1.96 -0.29
C LEU A 88 10.37 -2.77 -1.55
N ARG A 89 11.40 -3.08 -2.34
CA ARG A 89 11.24 -3.85 -3.58
C ARG A 89 10.65 -5.22 -3.32
N ASP A 90 11.26 -5.97 -2.40
CA ASP A 90 10.88 -7.36 -2.15
C ASP A 90 9.48 -7.38 -1.52
N ALA A 91 9.14 -6.39 -0.69
CA ALA A 91 7.81 -6.21 -0.14
C ALA A 91 6.77 -5.92 -1.23
N ILE A 92 7.08 -5.05 -2.21
CA ILE A 92 6.18 -4.75 -3.34
C ILE A 92 5.89 -6.01 -4.16
N GLU A 93 6.90 -6.85 -4.43
CA GLU A 93 6.70 -8.09 -5.18
C GLU A 93 5.80 -9.08 -4.43
N VAL A 94 6.04 -9.26 -3.13
CA VAL A 94 5.18 -10.10 -2.27
C VAL A 94 3.75 -9.58 -2.27
N VAL A 95 3.57 -8.26 -2.07
CA VAL A 95 2.25 -7.63 -2.04
C VAL A 95 1.56 -7.67 -3.40
N ARG A 96 2.29 -7.56 -4.52
CA ARG A 96 1.75 -7.74 -5.87
C ARG A 96 1.17 -9.14 -6.04
N GLY A 97 1.87 -10.17 -5.57
CA GLY A 97 1.37 -11.55 -5.56
C GLY A 97 0.06 -11.69 -4.77
N ILE A 98 -0.03 -11.03 -3.61
CA ILE A 98 -1.25 -10.98 -2.79
C ILE A 98 -2.39 -10.30 -3.54
N ALA A 99 -2.15 -9.10 -4.06
CA ALA A 99 -3.19 -8.33 -4.73
C ALA A 99 -3.76 -9.08 -5.93
N ARG A 100 -2.91 -9.75 -6.70
CA ARG A 100 -3.32 -10.61 -7.81
C ARG A 100 -4.18 -11.78 -7.33
N PHE A 101 -3.78 -12.44 -6.24
CA PHE A 101 -4.58 -13.52 -5.63
C PHE A 101 -5.95 -13.04 -5.13
N LEU A 102 -6.02 -11.80 -4.63
CA LEU A 102 -7.27 -11.15 -4.21
C LEU A 102 -8.14 -10.64 -5.38
N GLY A 103 -7.68 -10.79 -6.63
CA GLY A 103 -8.45 -10.44 -7.83
C GLY A 103 -8.34 -8.97 -8.26
N PHE A 104 -7.39 -8.20 -7.72
CA PHE A 104 -7.11 -6.85 -8.20
C PHE A 104 -6.40 -6.88 -9.56
N SER A 105 -6.84 -6.03 -10.49
CA SER A 105 -6.25 -5.84 -11.82
C SER A 105 -5.14 -4.79 -11.85
N SER A 106 -5.11 -3.86 -10.88
CA SER A 106 -4.05 -2.86 -10.78
C SER A 106 -3.75 -2.51 -9.32
N LEU A 107 -2.49 -2.12 -9.07
CA LEU A 107 -2.02 -1.55 -7.82
C LEU A 107 -1.48 -0.15 -8.06
N ARG A 108 -1.93 0.79 -7.24
CA ARG A 108 -1.49 2.18 -7.24
C ARG A 108 -0.62 2.41 -6.01
N LEU A 109 0.59 2.89 -6.23
CA LEU A 109 1.51 3.28 -5.18
C LEU A 109 1.87 4.74 -5.40
N MET A 110 1.91 5.51 -4.33
CA MET A 110 2.32 6.90 -4.41
C MET A 110 3.58 7.07 -3.58
N ILE A 111 4.63 7.53 -4.25
CA ILE A 111 6.00 7.62 -3.75
C ILE A 111 6.61 8.94 -4.20
N SER A 112 7.65 9.37 -3.51
CA SER A 112 8.47 10.48 -3.96
C SER A 112 9.37 10.08 -5.14
N GLU A 113 9.82 11.08 -5.89
CA GLU A 113 10.67 10.90 -7.08
C GLU A 113 11.96 10.13 -6.77
N ASP A 114 12.58 10.40 -5.62
CA ASP A 114 13.80 9.71 -5.20
C ASP A 114 13.56 8.21 -4.94
N ILE A 115 12.40 7.84 -4.39
CA ILE A 115 12.00 6.44 -4.20
C ILE A 115 11.71 5.80 -5.56
N TYR A 116 11.03 6.52 -6.45
CA TYR A 116 10.75 6.03 -7.81
C TYR A 116 12.05 5.67 -8.54
N ARG A 117 13.01 6.61 -8.61
CA ARG A 117 14.30 6.39 -9.28
C ARG A 117 15.12 5.26 -8.66
N LYS A 118 15.18 5.20 -7.33
CA LYS A 118 15.98 4.19 -6.62
C LYS A 118 15.38 2.79 -6.71
N CYS A 119 14.07 2.67 -6.54
CA CYS A 119 13.43 1.38 -6.26
C CYS A 119 12.55 0.85 -7.41
N ILE A 120 12.01 1.72 -8.28
CA ILE A 120 10.96 1.36 -9.24
C ILE A 120 11.41 1.49 -10.70
N GLU A 121 12.09 2.58 -11.05
CA GLU A 121 12.49 2.89 -12.42
C GLU A 121 13.28 1.73 -13.06
N GLY A 122 12.92 1.41 -14.31
CA GLY A 122 13.52 0.33 -15.10
C GLY A 122 13.19 -1.10 -14.66
N ARG A 123 12.35 -1.29 -13.63
CA ARG A 123 12.05 -2.62 -13.05
C ARG A 123 10.59 -3.04 -13.15
N TYR A 124 9.67 -2.07 -13.21
CA TYR A 124 8.24 -2.31 -13.31
C TYR A 124 7.69 -1.64 -14.57
N HIS A 125 6.73 -2.29 -15.24
CA HIS A 125 5.87 -1.60 -16.20
C HIS A 125 4.86 -0.76 -15.43
N CYS A 126 5.24 0.47 -15.09
CA CYS A 126 4.39 1.43 -14.39
C CYS A 126 3.98 2.58 -15.31
N GLU A 127 2.72 3.00 -15.19
CA GLU A 127 2.24 4.27 -15.74
C GLU A 127 2.29 5.33 -14.62
N ILE A 128 2.93 6.46 -14.87
CA ILE A 128 2.95 7.59 -13.92
C ILE A 128 1.65 8.37 -14.09
N LEU A 129 0.72 8.20 -13.15
CA LEU A 129 -0.65 8.71 -13.27
C LEU A 129 -0.80 10.22 -12.94
N ASN A 130 0.17 10.85 -12.29
CA ASN A 130 0.09 12.26 -11.89
C ASN A 130 1.47 12.91 -11.74
N GLU A 131 1.84 13.77 -12.69
CA GLU A 131 2.89 14.79 -12.55
C GLU A 131 2.26 16.15 -12.87
N TYR A 132 1.77 16.90 -11.87
CA TYR A 132 1.18 18.21 -12.15
C TYR A 132 1.64 19.32 -11.22
N PHE A 133 2.06 20.42 -11.84
CA PHE A 133 1.82 21.79 -11.39
C PHE A 133 0.87 22.46 -12.40
N LEU A 134 -0.30 22.90 -11.96
CA LEU A 134 -1.19 23.73 -12.77
C LEU A 134 -1.03 25.18 -12.29
N LEU A 135 -0.27 25.99 -13.04
CA LEU A 135 0.05 27.36 -12.62
C LEU A 135 -1.17 28.31 -12.67
N TYR A 136 -2.09 28.18 -13.63
CA TYR A 136 -3.36 28.94 -13.65
C TYR A 136 -4.49 28.13 -14.27
N ARG A 137 -5.69 28.20 -13.67
CA ARG A 137 -6.91 27.53 -14.18
C ARG A 137 -7.58 28.26 -15.34
N ARG A 138 -7.30 29.56 -15.50
CA ARG A 138 -7.58 30.50 -16.59
C ARG A 138 -6.72 31.75 -16.33
N LEU A 139 -6.17 32.39 -17.36
CA LEU A 139 -5.61 33.75 -17.31
C LEU A 139 -6.73 34.78 -17.45
#